data_AF-A0A345P903-F1
#
_entry.id   AF-A0A345P903-F1
#
_cell.length_a   1.000
_cell.length_b   1.000
_cell.length_c   1.000
_cell.angle_alpha   90.00
_cell.angle_beta   90.00
_cell.angle_gamma   90.00
#
_symmetry.space_group_name_H-M   'P 1'
#
loop_
_entity.id
_entity.type
_entity.pdbx_description
1 polymer ?
#
loop_
_entity_poly.entity_id
_entity_poly.type
_entity_poly.pdbx_seq_one_letter_code
_entity_poly.pdbx_strand_id
1 'polypeptide(L)'
;MRSLVHHHTVNTSPLKVLVACCVWAVVSATAYADEAWVSTHTRAFASAFGKLPTSTTPVANDMPVHITVALKLRNEADLNKKLDGGTPHHFLTPAQFAEQYSPTEQQANQVSDYLKKSGFHDISIAPNRLLINAEGTAENVQTAFNTPLYQFTAHDGRQVYANTKDAQVPQSLADIVDAVLGLENVYLLHVNPPRAAAPVPAPVAKS
;
A
#
# COMPACT_ATOMS: atom_id res chain seq x y z
N MET A 1 -14.83 97.88 -10.83
CA MET A 1 -16.27 98.09 -11.14
C MET A 1 -16.85 96.78 -11.65
N ARG A 2 -17.85 96.20 -10.92
CA ARG A 2 -18.86 95.21 -11.36
C ARG A 2 -18.33 93.87 -11.93
N SER A 3 -18.89 92.69 -11.73
CA SER A 3 -19.99 92.13 -10.93
C SER A 3 -19.96 90.60 -11.18
N LEU A 4 -20.28 89.81 -10.15
CA LEU A 4 -21.05 88.55 -10.12
C LEU A 4 -21.35 87.81 -11.45
N VAL A 5 -21.18 86.47 -11.49
CA VAL A 5 -22.23 85.43 -11.76
C VAL A 5 -21.64 84.01 -11.55
N HIS A 6 -22.51 83.11 -11.06
CA HIS A 6 -22.34 81.73 -10.59
C HIS A 6 -21.87 80.63 -11.57
N HIS A 7 -21.35 79.57 -10.93
CA HIS A 7 -21.24 78.13 -11.27
C HIS A 7 -22.01 77.56 -12.48
N HIS A 8 -21.39 76.61 -13.20
CA HIS A 8 -21.77 75.18 -13.16
C HIS A 8 -20.72 74.24 -13.85
N THR A 9 -20.46 73.13 -13.14
CA THR A 9 -19.93 71.77 -13.40
C THR A 9 -19.92 71.22 -14.88
N VAL A 10 -19.17 70.23 -15.39
CA VAL A 10 -18.53 68.95 -14.94
C VAL A 10 -17.45 68.46 -15.96
N ASN A 11 -16.33 67.91 -15.44
CA ASN A 11 -15.54 66.69 -15.80
C ASN A 11 -15.59 66.00 -17.19
N THR A 12 -14.42 65.60 -17.74
CA THR A 12 -13.90 64.20 -17.88
C THR A 12 -12.72 64.09 -18.88
N SER A 13 -11.76 63.23 -18.53
CA SER A 13 -10.38 63.05 -19.04
C SER A 13 -10.22 62.34 -20.40
N PRO A 14 -8.98 62.26 -20.92
CA PRO A 14 -8.52 60.97 -21.45
C PRO A 14 -7.07 60.54 -21.10
N LEU A 15 -6.97 59.22 -21.04
CA LEU A 15 -5.88 58.24 -20.93
C LEU A 15 -4.66 58.47 -21.87
N LYS A 16 -3.40 58.20 -21.44
CA LYS A 16 -2.32 57.51 -22.23
C LYS A 16 -1.15 56.97 -21.36
N VAL A 17 -1.03 55.62 -21.36
CA VAL A 17 0.16 54.73 -21.51
C VAL A 17 1.47 54.99 -20.74
N LEU A 18 1.93 53.98 -19.98
CA LEU A 18 3.33 53.79 -19.58
C LEU A 18 3.70 52.29 -19.55
N VAL A 19 4.90 52.00 -20.07
CA VAL A 19 5.54 50.69 -20.31
C VAL A 19 5.97 50.03 -19.00
N ALA A 20 5.75 48.71 -18.85
CA ALA A 20 6.31 47.91 -17.76
C ALA A 20 7.03 46.67 -18.31
N CYS A 21 8.34 46.58 -18.07
CA CYS A 21 9.16 45.37 -18.22
C CYS A 21 8.74 44.35 -17.16
N CYS A 22 8.00 43.31 -17.54
CA CYS A 22 7.75 42.16 -16.67
C CYS A 22 8.88 41.14 -16.83
N VAL A 23 9.76 41.04 -15.83
CA VAL A 23 10.62 39.87 -15.63
C VAL A 23 9.70 38.72 -15.19
N TRP A 24 9.43 37.77 -16.09
CA TRP A 24 8.72 36.54 -15.73
C TRP A 24 9.69 35.59 -15.03
N ALA A 25 9.75 35.65 -13.71
CA ALA A 25 10.29 34.56 -12.92
C ALA A 25 9.29 33.40 -12.99
N VAL A 26 9.58 32.39 -13.81
CA VAL A 26 8.87 31.12 -13.80
C VAL A 26 9.29 30.37 -12.56
N VAL A 27 8.59 30.60 -11.44
CA VAL A 27 8.62 29.65 -10.32
C VAL A 27 7.78 28.47 -10.77
N SER A 28 8.44 27.42 -11.27
CA SER A 28 7.79 26.12 -11.44
C SER A 28 7.50 25.58 -10.05
N ALA A 29 6.33 25.91 -9.51
CA ALA A 29 5.74 25.11 -8.45
C ALA A 29 5.44 23.74 -9.06
N THR A 30 6.33 22.78 -8.85
CA THR A 30 5.92 21.37 -8.91
C THR A 30 4.84 21.22 -7.85
N ALA A 31 3.57 21.29 -8.27
CA ALA A 31 2.48 20.76 -7.47
C ALA A 31 2.83 19.29 -7.26
N TYR A 32 3.17 18.92 -6.03
CA TYR A 32 3.23 17.51 -5.66
C TYR A 32 1.80 17.05 -5.82
N ALA A 33 1.53 16.29 -6.88
CA ALA A 33 0.22 15.71 -7.09
C ALA A 33 -0.15 15.01 -5.78
N ASP A 34 -1.32 15.37 -5.23
CA ASP A 34 -1.89 14.69 -4.08
C ASP A 34 -1.85 13.19 -4.40
N GLU A 35 -1.06 12.43 -3.63
CA GLU A 35 -0.81 11.02 -3.93
C GLU A 35 -2.10 10.27 -3.67
N ALA A 36 -2.86 10.01 -4.74
CA ALA A 36 -4.16 9.36 -4.63
C ALA A 36 -3.99 7.97 -4.00
N TRP A 37 -4.71 7.71 -2.93
CA TRP A 37 -4.68 6.43 -2.20
C TRP A 37 -5.77 5.48 -2.69
N VAL A 38 -5.41 4.23 -2.91
CA VAL A 38 -6.32 3.15 -3.31
C VAL A 38 -6.32 2.07 -2.24
N SER A 39 -7.51 1.64 -1.81
CA SER A 39 -7.63 0.54 -0.85
C SER A 39 -7.16 -0.78 -1.45
N THR A 40 -6.36 -1.50 -0.67
CA THR A 40 -5.99 -2.90 -0.91
C THR A 40 -7.10 -3.84 -0.43
N HIS A 41 -6.91 -5.15 -0.59
CA HIS A 41 -7.79 -6.16 -0.01
C HIS A 41 -7.65 -6.32 1.52
N THR A 42 -6.67 -5.67 2.16
CA THR A 42 -6.58 -5.65 3.63
C THR A 42 -7.60 -4.68 4.21
N ARG A 43 -8.68 -5.22 4.76
CA ARG A 43 -9.79 -4.47 5.35
C ARG A 43 -9.50 -4.07 6.79
N ALA A 44 -10.20 -3.05 7.29
CA ALA A 44 -10.21 -2.74 8.72
C ALA A 44 -10.68 -3.94 9.57
N PHE A 45 -10.07 -4.15 10.73
CA PHE A 45 -10.43 -5.23 11.65
C PHE A 45 -11.93 -5.18 12.05
N ALA A 46 -12.44 -3.97 12.28
CA ALA A 46 -13.84 -3.76 12.66
C ALA A 46 -14.85 -4.25 11.61
N SER A 47 -14.53 -4.04 10.32
CA SER A 47 -15.39 -4.44 9.21
C SER A 47 -15.30 -5.94 8.92
N ALA A 48 -14.24 -6.61 9.35
CA ALA A 48 -14.11 -8.05 9.25
C ALA A 48 -14.82 -8.83 10.38
N PHE A 49 -14.94 -8.27 11.60
CA PHE A 49 -15.34 -9.07 12.79
C PHE A 49 -16.41 -8.47 13.72
N GLY A 50 -16.95 -7.28 13.42
CA GLY A 50 -18.10 -6.74 14.16
C GLY A 50 -17.74 -6.12 15.52
N LYS A 51 -17.76 -4.78 15.54
CA LYS A 51 -17.54 -3.86 16.68
C LYS A 51 -16.13 -3.90 17.32
N LEU A 52 -15.47 -2.75 17.27
CA LEU A 52 -14.21 -2.53 18.00
C LEU A 52 -14.45 -2.58 19.52
N PRO A 53 -13.48 -3.09 20.29
CA PRO A 53 -13.47 -2.97 21.75
C PRO A 53 -13.60 -1.51 22.19
N THR A 54 -14.30 -1.27 23.30
CA THR A 54 -14.64 0.07 23.80
C THR A 54 -13.44 0.88 24.31
N SER A 55 -12.29 0.23 24.55
CA SER A 55 -11.03 0.89 24.88
C SER A 55 -10.04 0.63 23.75
N THR A 56 -9.71 1.68 23.00
CA THR A 56 -8.74 1.64 21.91
C THR A 56 -7.64 2.65 22.20
N THR A 57 -6.39 2.22 22.26
CA THR A 57 -5.23 3.11 22.36
C THR A 57 -4.41 3.01 21.08
N PRO A 58 -3.91 4.12 20.51
CA PRO A 58 -2.92 4.02 19.44
C PRO A 58 -1.75 3.14 19.87
N VAL A 59 -1.23 2.31 18.97
CA VAL A 59 0.05 1.64 19.22
C VAL A 59 1.17 2.67 19.33
N ALA A 60 2.24 2.36 20.07
CA ALA A 60 3.42 3.21 20.10
C ALA A 60 4.05 3.29 18.70
N ASN A 61 4.49 4.47 18.28
CA ASN A 61 5.02 4.71 16.92
C ASN A 61 6.22 3.81 16.59
N ASP A 62 7.05 3.51 17.60
CA ASP A 62 8.26 2.69 17.51
C ASP A 62 8.01 1.18 17.72
N MET A 63 6.75 0.77 17.93
CA MET A 63 6.40 -0.64 18.08
C MET A 63 6.85 -1.41 16.82
N PRO A 64 7.69 -2.45 16.95
CA PRO A 64 8.15 -3.22 15.80
C PRO A 64 6.99 -3.99 15.17
N VAL A 65 6.97 -4.00 13.83
CA VAL A 65 5.98 -4.72 13.03
C VAL A 65 6.69 -5.45 11.90
N HIS A 66 6.31 -6.70 11.69
CA HIS A 66 6.67 -7.46 10.50
C HIS A 66 5.47 -7.49 9.55
N ILE A 67 5.70 -7.15 8.29
CA ILE A 67 4.66 -7.16 7.27
C ILE A 67 5.01 -8.08 6.12
N THR A 68 3.97 -8.57 5.45
CA THR A 68 4.09 -9.21 4.15
C THR A 68 3.16 -8.52 3.17
N VAL A 69 3.70 -7.93 2.11
CA VAL A 69 2.91 -7.37 1.01
C VAL A 69 2.68 -8.47 -0.02
N ALA A 70 1.41 -8.79 -0.25
CA ALA A 70 0.98 -9.70 -1.30
C ALA A 70 0.78 -8.92 -2.61
N LEU A 71 1.31 -9.45 -3.69
CA LEU A 71 1.23 -8.84 -5.03
C LEU A 71 0.24 -9.59 -5.92
N LYS A 72 -0.38 -8.85 -6.83
CA LYS A 72 -1.38 -9.35 -7.76
C LYS A 72 -0.78 -10.35 -8.76
N LEU A 73 -1.55 -11.37 -9.10
CA LEU A 73 -1.23 -12.23 -10.22
C LEU A 73 -1.41 -11.45 -11.53
N ARG A 74 -0.49 -11.70 -12.47
CA ARG A 74 -0.68 -11.35 -13.87
C ARG A 74 -1.50 -12.45 -14.53
N ASN A 75 -2.26 -12.09 -15.56
CA ASN A 75 -2.98 -13.03 -16.42
C ASN A 75 -3.93 -13.99 -15.66
N GLU A 76 -4.54 -13.53 -14.57
CA GLU A 76 -5.40 -14.37 -13.71
C GLU A 76 -6.58 -15.00 -14.47
N ALA A 77 -7.17 -14.28 -15.42
CA ALA A 77 -8.23 -14.83 -16.28
C ALA A 77 -7.76 -16.02 -17.14
N ASP A 78 -6.51 -15.98 -17.64
CA ASP A 78 -5.93 -17.11 -18.38
C ASP A 78 -5.61 -18.28 -17.44
N LEU A 79 -5.09 -17.98 -16.24
CA LEU A 79 -4.85 -18.98 -15.21
C LEU A 79 -6.14 -19.70 -14.81
N ASN A 80 -7.21 -18.97 -14.52
CA ASN A 80 -8.51 -19.53 -14.14
C ASN A 80 -9.07 -20.42 -15.25
N LYS A 81 -8.99 -19.98 -16.51
CA LYS A 81 -9.41 -20.80 -17.66
C LYS A 81 -8.62 -22.12 -17.76
N LYS A 82 -7.33 -22.13 -17.44
CA LYS A 82 -6.51 -23.35 -17.40
C LYS A 82 -6.94 -24.29 -16.28
N LEU A 83 -7.32 -23.75 -15.12
CA LEU A 83 -7.77 -24.53 -13.96
C LEU A 83 -9.16 -25.14 -14.19
N ASP A 84 -10.09 -24.39 -14.79
CA ASP A 84 -11.47 -24.84 -15.07
C ASP A 84 -11.54 -25.95 -16.15
N GLY A 85 -10.54 -26.01 -17.03
CA GLY A 85 -10.51 -26.94 -18.16
C GLY A 85 -10.32 -28.42 -17.80
N GLY A 86 -10.11 -28.77 -16.52
CA GLY A 86 -10.13 -30.13 -15.99
C GLY A 86 -9.17 -31.14 -16.64
N THR A 87 -8.21 -30.69 -17.47
CA THR A 87 -7.32 -31.59 -18.20
C THR A 87 -6.25 -32.14 -17.25
N PRO A 88 -6.23 -33.46 -16.94
CA PRO A 88 -5.46 -34.01 -15.81
C PRO A 88 -3.92 -34.00 -15.97
N HIS A 89 -3.35 -33.31 -16.98
CA HIS A 89 -1.97 -33.56 -17.42
C HIS A 89 -1.13 -32.32 -17.76
N HIS A 90 -1.58 -31.10 -17.48
CA HIS A 90 -0.79 -29.88 -17.72
C HIS A 90 -0.59 -29.05 -16.46
N PHE A 91 0.13 -29.63 -15.49
CA PHE A 91 0.60 -28.88 -14.33
C PHE A 91 1.71 -27.91 -14.76
N LEU A 92 1.62 -26.67 -14.28
CA LEU A 92 2.72 -25.71 -14.42
C LEU A 92 3.82 -26.06 -13.43
N THR A 93 5.06 -26.07 -13.89
CA THR A 93 6.19 -26.02 -12.97
C THR A 93 6.19 -24.68 -12.22
N PRO A 94 6.78 -24.59 -11.01
CA PRO A 94 6.90 -23.32 -10.29
C PRO A 94 7.55 -22.21 -11.13
N ALA A 95 8.55 -22.54 -11.96
CA ALA A 95 9.21 -21.59 -12.85
C ALA A 95 8.28 -21.08 -13.96
N GLN A 96 7.53 -21.96 -14.61
CA GLN A 96 6.54 -21.56 -15.62
C GLN A 96 5.44 -20.69 -15.02
N PHE A 97 5.00 -21.02 -13.81
CA PHE A 97 4.02 -20.22 -13.08
C PHE A 97 4.57 -18.82 -12.78
N ALA A 98 5.79 -18.74 -12.23
CA ALA A 98 6.42 -17.47 -11.91
C ALA A 98 6.61 -16.58 -13.15
N GLU A 99 7.01 -17.17 -14.26
CA GLU A 99 7.22 -16.47 -15.53
C GLU A 99 5.93 -15.89 -16.11
N GLN A 100 4.83 -16.66 -16.06
CA GLN A 100 3.59 -16.31 -16.76
C GLN A 100 2.59 -15.54 -15.89
N TYR A 101 2.51 -15.86 -14.59
CA TYR A 101 1.41 -15.38 -13.73
C TYR A 101 1.88 -14.62 -12.50
N SER A 102 3.14 -14.72 -12.08
CA SER A 102 3.62 -13.86 -10.99
C SER A 102 4.00 -12.47 -11.48
N PRO A 103 4.03 -11.43 -10.62
CA PRO A 103 4.51 -10.09 -10.99
C PRO A 103 5.85 -10.13 -11.72
N THR A 104 6.11 -9.11 -12.54
CA THR A 104 7.44 -8.92 -13.12
C THR A 104 8.46 -8.55 -12.05
N GLU A 105 9.75 -8.76 -12.32
CA GLU A 105 10.82 -8.28 -11.44
C GLU A 105 10.74 -6.76 -11.22
N GLN A 106 10.44 -6.00 -12.27
CA GLN A 106 10.28 -4.55 -12.18
C GLN A 106 9.16 -4.15 -11.22
N GLN A 107 7.99 -4.82 -11.29
CA GLN A 107 6.87 -4.54 -10.39
C GLN A 107 7.20 -4.88 -8.94
N ALA A 108 7.84 -6.03 -8.70
CA ALA A 108 8.25 -6.42 -7.35
C ALA A 108 9.29 -5.43 -6.78
N ASN A 109 10.26 -5.01 -7.61
CA ASN A 109 11.25 -4.01 -7.21
C ASN A 109 10.62 -2.64 -6.94
N GLN A 110 9.61 -2.22 -7.70
CA GLN A 110 8.89 -0.96 -7.46
C GLN A 110 8.24 -0.94 -6.07
N VAL A 111 7.63 -2.07 -5.65
CA VAL A 111 7.05 -2.18 -4.31
C VAL A 111 8.15 -2.24 -3.24
N SER A 112 9.24 -2.98 -3.47
CA SER A 112 10.39 -3.02 -2.56
C SER A 112 11.00 -1.62 -2.34
N ASP A 113 11.19 -0.84 -3.41
CA ASP A 113 11.71 0.52 -3.36
C ASP A 113 10.75 1.46 -2.62
N TYR A 114 9.45 1.27 -2.80
CA TYR A 114 8.43 2.00 -2.04
C TYR A 114 8.55 1.72 -0.54
N LEU A 115 8.60 0.45 -0.14
CA LEU A 115 8.75 0.06 1.27
C LEU A 115 10.02 0.66 1.88
N LYS A 116 11.14 0.61 1.15
CA LYS A 116 12.41 1.20 1.59
C LYS A 116 12.30 2.71 1.80
N LYS A 117 11.65 3.43 0.88
CA LYS A 117 11.43 4.88 1.00
C LYS A 117 10.52 5.22 2.18
N SER A 118 9.58 4.34 2.50
CA SER A 118 8.69 4.48 3.66
C SER A 118 9.33 4.10 5.00
N GLY A 119 10.63 3.73 4.99
CA GLY A 119 11.42 3.45 6.20
C GLY A 119 11.42 1.99 6.64
N PHE A 120 10.85 1.07 5.86
CA PHE A 120 11.01 -0.36 6.11
C PHE A 120 12.44 -0.84 5.77
N HIS A 121 12.86 -1.91 6.43
CA HIS A 121 14.15 -2.57 6.29
C HIS A 121 13.98 -4.09 6.21
N ASP A 122 15.11 -4.81 6.04
CA ASP A 122 15.14 -6.27 5.85
C ASP A 122 14.14 -6.79 4.80
N ILE A 123 14.05 -6.03 3.70
CA ILE A 123 13.09 -6.27 2.63
C ILE A 123 13.58 -7.46 1.79
N SER A 124 12.72 -8.47 1.66
CA SER A 124 13.00 -9.69 0.90
C SER A 124 11.85 -10.04 -0.02
N ILE A 125 12.15 -10.15 -1.32
CA ILE A 125 11.21 -10.57 -2.36
C ILE A 125 11.29 -12.09 -2.48
N ALA A 126 10.15 -12.78 -2.33
CA ALA A 126 10.09 -14.23 -2.51
C ALA A 126 10.49 -14.62 -3.95
N PRO A 127 11.05 -15.83 -4.20
CA PRO A 127 11.48 -16.23 -5.54
C PRO A 127 10.37 -16.22 -6.60
N ASN A 128 9.12 -16.44 -6.20
CA ASN A 128 7.95 -16.34 -7.07
C ASN A 128 7.41 -14.91 -7.19
N ARG A 129 8.00 -13.91 -6.53
CA ARG A 129 7.61 -12.49 -6.57
C ARG A 129 6.18 -12.19 -6.13
N LEU A 130 5.51 -13.12 -5.46
CA LEU A 130 4.14 -12.90 -4.97
C LEU A 130 4.10 -12.25 -3.59
N LEU A 131 5.17 -12.39 -2.82
CA LEU A 131 5.27 -11.88 -1.46
C LEU A 131 6.54 -11.07 -1.30
N ILE A 132 6.41 -9.94 -0.63
CA ILE A 132 7.53 -9.13 -0.16
C ILE A 132 7.42 -9.01 1.35
N ASN A 133 8.40 -9.55 2.06
CA ASN A 133 8.49 -9.41 3.51
C ASN A 133 9.32 -8.18 3.87
N ALA A 134 8.97 -7.50 4.95
CA ALA A 134 9.73 -6.36 5.45
C ALA A 134 9.52 -6.15 6.96
N GLU A 135 10.50 -5.51 7.59
CA GLU A 135 10.46 -5.10 8.99
C GLU A 135 10.39 -3.58 9.11
N GLY A 136 9.70 -3.08 10.12
CA GLY A 136 9.55 -1.64 10.36
C GLY A 136 8.84 -1.38 11.67
N THR A 137 8.27 -0.18 11.79
CA THR A 137 7.51 0.23 12.97
C THR A 137 6.04 0.51 12.63
N ALA A 138 5.22 0.67 13.66
CA ALA A 138 3.85 1.13 13.49
C ALA A 138 3.74 2.48 12.75
N GLU A 139 4.68 3.40 12.96
CA GLU A 139 4.73 4.67 12.22
C GLU A 139 5.02 4.47 10.73
N ASN A 140 5.92 3.53 10.37
CA ASN A 140 6.14 3.18 8.97
C ASN A 140 4.86 2.61 8.34
N VAL A 141 4.12 1.76 9.04
CA VAL A 141 2.83 1.22 8.58
C VAL A 141 1.82 2.34 8.36
N GLN A 142 1.66 3.24 9.33
CA GLN A 142 0.71 4.35 9.25
C GLN A 142 0.98 5.23 8.03
N THR A 143 2.26 5.54 7.79
CA THR A 143 2.69 6.41 6.69
C THR A 143 2.59 5.70 5.34
N ALA A 144 3.04 4.45 5.26
CA ALA A 144 3.12 3.70 4.00
C ALA A 144 1.78 3.12 3.54
N PHE A 145 0.84 2.87 4.45
CA PHE A 145 -0.40 2.20 4.10
C PHE A 145 -1.65 3.00 4.47
N ASN A 146 -1.47 4.26 4.86
CA ASN A 146 -2.53 5.17 5.27
C ASN A 146 -3.54 4.54 6.24
N THR A 147 -3.04 3.70 7.16
CA THR A 147 -3.89 2.94 8.08
C THR A 147 -3.38 2.99 9.51
N PRO A 148 -4.22 3.40 10.48
CA PRO A 148 -3.81 3.44 11.86
C PRO A 148 -3.98 2.09 12.56
N LEU A 149 -2.93 1.71 13.29
CA LEU A 149 -2.92 0.57 14.18
C LEU A 149 -3.33 1.00 15.60
N TYR A 150 -4.24 0.23 16.20
CA TYR A 150 -4.69 0.43 17.57
C TYR A 150 -4.49 -0.86 18.37
N GLN A 151 -4.25 -0.70 19.67
CA GLN A 151 -4.24 -1.77 20.65
C GLN A 151 -5.63 -1.98 21.24
N PHE A 152 -5.90 -3.23 21.57
CA PHE A 152 -7.13 -3.71 22.16
C PHE A 152 -6.84 -4.83 23.15
N THR A 153 -7.74 -5.00 24.12
CA THR A 153 -7.77 -6.19 24.96
C THR A 153 -8.76 -7.19 24.37
N ALA A 154 -8.27 -8.35 23.94
CA ALA A 154 -9.11 -9.43 23.43
C ALA A 154 -9.93 -10.09 24.56
N HIS A 155 -10.94 -10.90 24.20
CA HIS A 155 -11.82 -11.55 25.18
C HIS A 155 -11.09 -12.48 26.16
N ASP A 156 -9.94 -13.02 25.77
CA ASP A 156 -9.06 -13.86 26.58
C ASP A 156 -8.07 -13.05 27.46
N GLY A 157 -8.16 -11.72 27.43
CA GLY A 157 -7.31 -10.81 28.21
C GLY A 157 -5.97 -10.47 27.55
N ARG A 158 -5.66 -11.00 26.36
CA ARG A 158 -4.42 -10.66 25.65
C ARG A 158 -4.48 -9.23 25.11
N GLN A 159 -3.35 -8.54 25.16
CA GLN A 159 -3.16 -7.30 24.42
C GLN A 159 -2.83 -7.63 22.97
N VAL A 160 -3.65 -7.12 22.06
CA VAL A 160 -3.55 -7.33 20.63
C VAL A 160 -3.59 -5.97 19.93
N TYR A 161 -3.10 -5.90 18.69
CA TYR A 161 -3.27 -4.75 17.83
C TYR A 161 -3.92 -5.15 16.51
N ALA A 162 -4.55 -4.18 15.85
CA ALA A 162 -5.10 -4.34 14.52
C ALA A 162 -5.26 -2.98 13.81
N ASN A 163 -5.34 -2.99 12.49
CA ASN A 163 -5.67 -1.82 11.68
C ASN A 163 -7.16 -1.46 11.80
N THR A 164 -7.46 -0.18 11.98
CA THR A 164 -8.85 0.32 12.13
C THR A 164 -9.42 0.95 10.86
N LYS A 165 -8.59 1.13 9.82
CA LYS A 165 -9.00 1.48 8.46
C LYS A 165 -8.47 0.43 7.48
N ASP A 166 -9.07 0.35 6.30
CA ASP A 166 -8.51 -0.45 5.21
C ASP A 166 -7.07 0.01 4.92
N ALA A 167 -6.18 -0.92 4.66
CA ALA A 167 -4.83 -0.56 4.21
C ALA A 167 -4.91 -0.08 2.77
N GLN A 168 -4.23 1.02 2.48
CA GLN A 168 -4.21 1.64 1.16
C GLN A 168 -2.78 1.68 0.62
N VAL A 169 -2.63 1.89 -0.68
CA VAL A 169 -1.35 2.17 -1.32
C VAL A 169 -1.52 3.36 -2.28
N PRO A 170 -0.42 4.03 -2.65
CA PRO A 170 -0.47 5.00 -3.74
C PRO A 170 -1.02 4.41 -5.03
N GLN A 171 -1.71 5.23 -5.82
CA GLN A 171 -2.27 4.86 -7.12
C GLN A 171 -1.24 4.22 -8.05
N SER A 172 0.04 4.60 -7.94
CA SER A 172 1.15 4.04 -8.71
C SER A 172 1.41 2.55 -8.44
N LEU A 173 0.93 2.02 -7.32
CA LEU A 173 1.04 0.63 -6.91
C LEU A 173 -0.29 -0.13 -6.98
N ALA A 174 -1.39 0.55 -7.34
CA ALA A 174 -2.74 -0.02 -7.29
C ALA A 174 -2.89 -1.28 -8.15
N ASP A 175 -2.21 -1.37 -9.29
CA ASP A 175 -2.26 -2.54 -10.18
C ASP A 175 -1.24 -3.63 -9.82
N ILE A 176 -0.42 -3.42 -8.78
CA ILE A 176 0.66 -4.32 -8.36
C ILE A 176 0.36 -4.95 -7.00
N VAL A 177 -0.06 -4.15 -6.03
CA VAL A 177 -0.32 -4.62 -4.66
C VAL A 177 -1.73 -5.17 -4.56
N ASP A 178 -1.85 -6.36 -3.96
CA ASP A 178 -3.11 -7.00 -3.66
C ASP A 178 -3.54 -6.74 -2.21
N ALA A 179 -2.68 -7.08 -1.25
CA ALA A 179 -2.97 -6.97 0.18
C ALA A 179 -1.69 -6.72 1.00
N VAL A 180 -1.87 -6.25 2.24
CA VAL A 180 -0.83 -6.08 3.26
C VAL A 180 -1.19 -6.91 4.49
N LEU A 181 -0.34 -7.88 4.82
CA LEU A 181 -0.51 -8.79 5.95
C LEU A 181 0.39 -8.35 7.11
N GLY A 182 0.07 -8.84 8.33
CA GLY A 182 0.81 -8.49 9.54
C GLY A 182 0.34 -7.19 10.21
N LEU A 183 -0.79 -6.61 9.76
CA LEU A 183 -1.37 -5.41 10.37
C LEU A 183 -2.26 -5.72 11.59
N GLU A 184 -2.30 -6.97 12.02
CA GLU A 184 -3.01 -7.44 13.19
C GLU A 184 -2.31 -8.66 13.82
N ASN A 185 -2.51 -8.88 15.12
CA ASN A 185 -2.04 -10.07 15.83
C ASN A 185 -3.16 -10.73 16.69
N VAL A 186 -4.42 -10.41 16.36
CA VAL A 186 -5.59 -10.88 17.11
C VAL A 186 -5.70 -12.41 17.06
N TYR A 187 -5.36 -13.01 15.93
CA TYR A 187 -5.32 -14.45 15.75
C TYR A 187 -3.87 -14.91 15.60
N LEU A 188 -3.40 -15.73 16.55
CA LEU A 188 -2.23 -16.54 16.29
C LEU A 188 -2.68 -17.69 15.39
N LEU A 189 -2.23 -17.70 14.14
CA LEU A 189 -2.29 -18.92 13.33
C LEU A 189 -1.48 -19.99 14.07
N HIS A 190 -2.15 -21.03 14.55
CA HIS A 190 -1.45 -22.21 15.02
C HIS A 190 -0.85 -22.91 13.80
N VAL A 191 0.48 -22.84 13.67
CA VAL A 191 1.18 -23.71 12.74
C VAL A 191 1.20 -25.11 13.34
N ASN A 192 0.50 -26.06 12.70
CA ASN A 192 0.84 -27.46 12.94
C ASN A 192 2.26 -27.66 12.42
N PRO A 193 3.23 -28.08 13.25
CA PRO A 193 4.57 -28.35 12.77
C PRO A 193 4.48 -29.39 11.63
N PRO A 194 5.30 -29.26 10.57
CA PRO A 194 5.31 -30.25 9.51
C PRO A 194 5.52 -31.63 10.13
N ARG A 195 4.64 -32.57 9.78
CA ARG A 195 4.80 -33.98 10.17
C ARG A 195 6.21 -34.38 9.78
N ALA A 196 7.04 -34.77 10.75
CA ALA A 196 8.39 -35.24 10.51
C ALA A 196 8.35 -36.24 9.35
N ALA A 197 9.14 -35.96 8.29
CA ALA A 197 9.19 -36.83 7.13
C ALA A 197 9.53 -38.24 7.59
N ALA A 198 8.74 -39.23 7.16
CA ALA A 198 9.05 -40.63 7.44
C ALA A 198 10.47 -40.94 6.91
N PRO A 199 11.28 -41.74 7.63
CA PRO A 199 12.61 -42.08 7.17
C PRO A 199 12.53 -42.71 5.78
N VAL A 200 13.31 -42.18 4.83
CA VAL A 200 13.44 -42.74 3.49
C VAL A 200 14.06 -44.13 3.62
N PRO A 201 13.40 -45.21 3.18
CA PRO A 201 14.00 -46.54 3.25
C PRO A 201 15.25 -46.59 2.37
N ALA A 202 16.32 -47.18 2.90
CA ALA A 202 17.59 -47.32 2.22
C ALA A 202 17.43 -48.10 0.89
N PRO A 203 18.22 -47.77 -0.15
CA PRO A 203 18.14 -48.48 -1.42
C PRO A 203 18.51 -49.95 -1.24
N VAL A 204 17.62 -50.84 -1.71
CA VAL A 204 17.86 -52.28 -1.72
C VAL A 204 18.94 -52.57 -2.77
N ALA A 205 20.10 -53.06 -2.33
CA ALA A 205 21.14 -53.55 -3.23
C ALA A 205 20.60 -54.77 -4.00
N LYS A 206 20.69 -54.72 -5.34
CA LYS A 206 20.39 -55.87 -6.19
C LYS A 206 21.56 -56.85 -6.11
N SER A 207 21.28 -58.11 -5.75
CA SER A 207 22.18 -59.25 -5.91
C SER A 207 22.04 -59.87 -7.30
#